data_AF-A0A3N5F0Y8-F1
#
_entry.id   AF-A0A3N5F0Y8-F1
#
_cell.length_a   1.000
_cell.length_b   1.000
_cell.length_c   1.000
_cell.angle_alpha   90.00
_cell.angle_beta   90.00
_cell.angle_gamma   90.00
#
_symmetry.space_group_name_H-M   'P 1'
#
loop_
_entity.id
_entity.type
_entity.pdbx_description
1 polymer ?
#
loop_
_entity_poly.entity_id
_entity_poly.type
_entity_poly.pdbx_seq_one_letter_code
_entity_poly.pdbx_strand_id
1 'polypeptide(L)'
;MIGDLRTVALVGLDGSIDFMCFPRMDSPSVFAALLDRQKGGRFLLAPLLDRAKHTQLYLPDTNVLLTRFLSPEGVAEISDFMPLV
;
A
#
# COMPACT_ATOMS: atom_id res chain seq x y z
N MET A 1 -6.29 -0.43 1.98
CA MET A 1 -6.51 -1.41 0.88
C MET A 1 -6.96 -0.66 -0.37
N ILE A 2 -6.56 -1.04 -1.58
CA ILE A 2 -7.01 -0.38 -2.82
C ILE A 2 -7.52 -1.43 -3.81
N GLY A 3 -8.30 -1.06 -4.81
CA GLY A 3 -8.83 -1.99 -5.81
C GLY A 3 -9.52 -1.32 -7.00
N ASP A 4 -9.68 -2.07 -8.08
CA ASP A 4 -10.23 -1.62 -9.38
C ASP A 4 -11.43 -2.47 -9.85
N LEU A 5 -12.19 -3.05 -8.92
CA LEU A 5 -13.28 -4.01 -9.19
C LEU A 5 -12.83 -5.37 -9.76
N ARG A 6 -11.61 -5.50 -10.28
CA ARG A 6 -11.05 -6.76 -10.79
C ARG A 6 -10.13 -7.42 -9.77
N THR A 7 -9.34 -6.62 -9.06
CA THR A 7 -8.47 -7.07 -7.98
C THR A 7 -8.34 -6.05 -6.85
N VAL A 8 -7.61 -6.44 -5.80
CA VAL A 8 -7.29 -5.62 -4.64
C VAL A 8 -5.83 -5.79 -4.23
N ALA A 9 -5.27 -4.75 -3.61
CA ALA A 9 -3.99 -4.79 -2.94
C ALA A 9 -4.10 -4.31 -1.48
N LEU A 10 -3.44 -5.04 -0.57
CA LEU A 10 -3.29 -4.65 0.82
C LEU A 10 -2.06 -3.74 0.95
N VAL A 11 -2.31 -2.48 1.31
CA VAL A 11 -1.29 -1.46 1.53
C VAL A 11 -1.00 -1.35 3.03
N GLY A 12 0.25 -1.53 3.42
CA GLY A 12 0.74 -1.38 4.78
C GLY A 12 0.93 0.09 5.20
N LEU A 13 0.96 0.35 6.50
CA LEU A 13 1.21 1.70 7.05
C LEU A 13 2.65 2.20 6.80
N ASP A 14 3.57 1.29 6.51
CA ASP A 14 4.96 1.57 6.14
C ASP A 14 5.14 1.86 4.64
N GLY A 15 4.06 1.94 3.86
CA GLY A 15 4.11 2.16 2.40
C GLY A 15 4.39 0.87 1.62
N SER A 16 4.18 -0.30 2.22
CA SER A 16 4.30 -1.57 1.51
C SER A 16 3.01 -1.97 0.79
N ILE A 17 3.14 -2.81 -0.24
CA ILE A 17 2.07 -3.68 -0.72
C ILE A 17 2.40 -5.10 -0.25
N ASP A 18 1.71 -5.54 0.80
CA ASP A 18 1.99 -6.82 1.47
C ASP A 18 1.22 -8.00 0.85
N PHE A 19 0.12 -7.74 0.16
CA PHE A 19 -0.68 -8.78 -0.47
C PHE A 19 -1.36 -8.26 -1.73
N MET A 20 -1.25 -8.99 -2.84
CA MET A 20 -1.95 -8.67 -4.08
C MET A 20 -2.02 -9.90 -4.98
N CYS A 21 -3.21 -10.23 -5.46
CA CYS A 21 -3.41 -11.15 -6.59
C CYS A 21 -3.55 -10.33 -7.86
N PHE A 22 -3.03 -10.81 -9.00
CA PHE A 22 -3.12 -10.07 -10.26
C PHE A 22 -3.19 -11.01 -11.46
N PRO A 23 -4.03 -10.75 -12.48
CA PRO A 23 -4.87 -9.55 -12.67
C PRO A 23 -6.25 -9.58 -11.99
N ARG A 24 -6.63 -10.70 -11.37
CA ARG A 24 -7.92 -10.85 -10.67
C ARG A 24 -7.73 -11.30 -9.23
N MET A 25 -8.77 -11.14 -8.40
CA MET A 25 -8.75 -11.60 -6.99
C MET A 25 -8.43 -13.10 -6.83
N ASP A 26 -8.82 -13.93 -7.80
CA ASP A 26 -8.59 -15.39 -7.80
C ASP A 26 -7.28 -15.84 -8.47
N SER A 27 -6.47 -14.88 -8.95
CA SER A 27 -5.18 -15.17 -9.57
C SER A 27 -4.12 -15.52 -8.53
N PRO A 28 -3.01 -16.17 -8.93
CA PRO A 28 -1.85 -16.32 -8.05
C PRO A 28 -1.40 -14.98 -7.47
N SER A 29 -0.94 -15.00 -6.21
CA SER A 29 -0.44 -13.81 -5.53
C SER A 29 0.90 -13.36 -6.13
N VAL A 30 1.01 -12.08 -6.49
CA VAL A 30 2.28 -11.41 -6.81
C VAL A 30 3.03 -11.08 -5.52
N PHE A 31 2.30 -10.66 -4.49
CA PHE A 31 2.80 -10.43 -3.13
C PHE A 31 1.97 -11.20 -2.12
N ALA A 32 2.64 -11.80 -1.14
CA ALA A 32 2.04 -12.64 -0.10
C ALA A 32 2.74 -12.49 1.26
N ALA A 33 3.36 -11.34 1.54
CA ALA A 33 3.99 -11.05 2.83
C ALA A 33 3.02 -11.14 4.03
N LEU A 34 1.71 -11.00 3.78
CA LEU A 34 0.67 -11.26 4.78
C LEU A 34 0.67 -12.73 5.26
N LEU A 35 0.96 -13.68 4.36
CA LEU A 35 0.98 -15.12 4.66
C LEU A 35 2.36 -15.60 5.12
N ASP A 36 3.42 -15.11 4.48
CA ASP A 36 4.80 -15.41 4.86
C ASP A 36 5.67 -14.17 4.67
N ARG A 37 6.08 -13.55 5.78
CA ARG A 37 6.87 -12.31 5.77
C ARG A 37 8.26 -12.46 5.14
N GLN A 38 8.81 -13.68 5.08
CA GLN A 38 10.14 -13.94 4.54
C GLN A 38 10.10 -14.35 3.07
N LYS A 39 9.13 -15.18 2.69
CA LYS A 39 9.05 -15.77 1.34
C LYS A 39 7.99 -15.14 0.45
N GLY A 40 6.96 -14.52 1.04
CA GLY A 40 5.81 -14.02 0.30
C GLY A 40 6.09 -12.77 -0.53
N GLY A 41 7.18 -12.06 -0.25
CA GLY A 41 7.54 -10.85 -0.97
C GLY A 41 6.58 -9.68 -0.74
N ARG A 42 7.09 -8.45 -0.91
CA ARG A 42 6.32 -7.22 -0.87
C ARG A 42 6.94 -6.19 -1.79
N PHE A 43 6.15 -5.26 -2.29
CA PHE A 43 6.65 -3.99 -2.81
C PHE A 43 6.75 -2.99 -1.67
N LEU A 44 7.81 -2.20 -1.59
CA LEU A 44 7.98 -1.18 -0.55
C LEU A 44 8.42 0.13 -1.19
N LEU A 45 7.64 1.16 -0.95
CA LEU A 45 8.02 2.54 -1.23
C LEU A 45 7.84 3.32 0.08
N ALA A 46 8.94 3.82 0.64
CA ALA A 46 8.91 4.58 1.87
C ALA A 46 9.97 5.68 1.85
N PRO A 47 9.69 6.86 2.45
CA PRO A 47 10.70 7.89 2.62
C PRO A 47 11.75 7.45 3.64
N LEU A 48 12.98 7.93 3.48
CA LEU A 48 14.09 7.69 4.42
C LEU A 48 14.03 8.69 5.60
N LEU A 49 12.91 8.70 6.31
CA LEU A 49 12.68 9.53 7.51
C LEU A 49 12.76 8.64 8.75
N ASP A 50 13.62 9.00 9.72
CA ASP A 50 13.76 8.22 10.94
C ASP A 50 12.55 8.43 11.87
N ARG A 51 12.08 7.33 12.49
CA ARG A 51 10.97 7.32 13.46
C ARG A 51 9.72 8.10 13.03
N ALA A 52 9.44 8.14 11.73
CA ALA A 52 8.26 8.82 11.21
C ALA A 52 6.97 8.20 11.78
N LYS A 53 6.02 9.05 12.20
CA LYS A 53 4.67 8.61 12.54
C LYS A 53 3.89 8.40 11.25
N HIS A 54 3.17 7.29 11.17
CA HIS A 54 2.36 6.92 10.02
C HIS A 54 0.89 7.23 10.27
N THR A 55 0.21 7.81 9.29
CA THR A 55 -1.25 7.94 9.29
C THR A 55 -1.77 7.62 7.91
N GLN A 56 -2.83 6.83 7.85
CA GLN A 56 -3.44 6.44 6.59
C GLN A 56 -4.90 6.86 6.57
N LEU A 57 -5.33 7.45 5.47
CA LEU A 57 -6.71 7.90 5.25
C LEU A 57 -7.07 7.78 3.78
N TYR A 58 -8.33 7.50 3.50
CA TYR A 58 -8.85 7.66 2.13
C TYR A 58 -9.13 9.14 1.88
N LEU A 59 -8.73 9.64 0.71
CA LEU A 59 -9.12 10.98 0.29
C LEU A 59 -10.65 11.01 0.14
N PRO A 60 -11.35 12.02 0.71
CA PRO A 60 -12.80 12.11 0.66
C PRO A 60 -13.34 11.95 -0.75
N ASP A 61 -14.43 11.19 -0.88
CA ASP A 61 -15.15 10.94 -2.15
C ASP A 61 -14.30 10.25 -3.25
N THR A 62 -13.21 9.56 -2.88
CA THR A 62 -12.37 8.80 -3.82
C THR A 62 -11.98 7.42 -3.28
N ASN A 63 -11.46 6.56 -4.16
CA ASN A 63 -10.78 5.31 -3.78
C ASN A 63 -9.25 5.47 -3.74
N VAL A 64 -8.76 6.67 -3.41
CA VAL A 64 -7.33 6.97 -3.27
C VAL A 64 -6.94 6.87 -1.79
N LEU A 65 -5.96 6.03 -1.50
CA LEU A 65 -5.42 5.84 -0.16
C LEU A 65 -4.17 6.72 0.01
N LEU A 66 -4.19 7.61 0.99
CA LEU A 66 -3.07 8.47 1.32
C LEU A 66 -2.36 7.94 2.58
N THR A 67 -1.07 7.62 2.46
CA THR A 67 -0.20 7.29 3.58
C THR A 67 0.74 8.46 3.86
N ARG A 68 0.59 9.10 5.03
CA ARG A 68 1.42 10.21 5.50
C ARG A 68 2.51 9.72 6.45
N PHE A 69 3.72 10.20 6.24
CA PHE A 69 4.90 10.01 7.07
C PHE A 69 5.27 11.35 7.69
N LEU A 70 5.19 11.46 9.01
CA LEU A 70 5.48 12.69 9.74
C LEU A 70 6.71 12.50 10.63
N SER A 71 7.78 13.24 10.37
CA SER A 71 8.96 13.28 11.23
C SER A 71 9.42 14.72 11.48
N PRO A 72 10.33 14.97 12.44
CA PRO A 72 10.90 16.31 12.65
C PRO A 72 11.65 16.85 11.42
N GLU A 73 12.18 15.98 10.58
CA GLU A 73 12.94 16.34 9.37
C GLU A 73 12.02 16.71 8.18
N GLY A 74 10.76 16.27 8.19
CA GLY A 74 9.81 16.62 7.16
C GLY A 74 8.54 15.77 7.12
N VAL A 75 7.74 16.02 6.09
CA VAL A 75 6.51 15.28 5.80
C VAL A 75 6.60 14.71 4.39
N ALA A 76 6.24 13.45 4.24
CA ALA A 76 6.07 12.81 2.94
C ALA A 76 4.70 12.15 2.84
N GLU A 77 4.15 12.13 1.64
CA GLU A 77 2.85 11.53 1.35
C GLU A 77 2.98 10.56 0.18
N ILE A 78 2.36 9.38 0.32
CA ILE A 78 2.24 8.39 -0.75
C ILE A 78 0.76 8.22 -1.05
N SER A 79 0.40 8.32 -2.33
CA SER A 79 -0.96 8.10 -2.82
C SER A 79 -1.03 6.79 -3.59
N ASP A 80 -1.76 5.83 -3.04
CA ASP A 80 -1.97 4.51 -3.64
C ASP A 80 -3.40 4.43 -4.20
N PHE A 81 -3.53 4.06 -5.48
CA PHE A 81 -4.82 3.83 -6.12
C PHE A 81 -4.68 2.90 -7.32
N MET A 82 -5.78 2.27 -7.72
CA MET A 82 -5.85 1.45 -8.93
C MET A 82 -6.90 2.04 -9.87
N PRO A 83 -6.49 2.63 -11.00
CA PRO A 83 -7.45 3.17 -11.97
C PRO A 83 -8.17 2.04 -12.70
N LEU A 84 -9.43 2.28 -13.07
CA LEU A 84 -10.13 1.48 -14.05
C LEU A 84 -9.55 1.81 -15.43
N VAL A 85 -8.68 0.94 -15.95
CA VAL A 85 -8.15 0.99 -17.33
C VAL A 85 -8.72 -0.11 -18.21
#